data_AF-A0AAE8QHH2-F1
#
_entry.id   AF-A0AAE8QHH2-F1
#
_cell.length_a   1.000
_cell.length_b   1.000
_cell.length_c   1.000
_cell.angle_alpha   90.00
_cell.angle_beta   90.00
_cell.angle_gamma   90.00
#
_symmetry.space_group_name_H-M   'P 1'
#
loop_
_entity.id
_entity.type
_entity.pdbx_description
1 polymer ?
#
loop_
_entity_poly.entity_id
_entity_poly.type
_entity_poly.pdbx_seq_one_letter_code
_entity_poly.pdbx_strand_id
1 'polypeptide(L)'
;MNVQLGTSLPVATTADQFPVFVAGMDDPIKPVQDKLTPDGRVKYSTGALLRVARKDGTVATDKTASVHVINPPNEPFSFGTIYRAEGLVWVQPYMTGMDRLALSITVENLVPMPAAAVSAPARKSA
;
A
#
# COMPACT_ATOMS: atom_id res chain seq x y z
N MET A 1 2.62 7.83 -25.58
CA MET A 1 1.38 7.05 -25.42
C MET A 1 0.98 7.12 -23.96
N ASN A 2 -0.03 7.93 -23.63
CA ASN A 2 -0.58 7.99 -22.27
C ASN A 2 -1.65 6.90 -22.15
N VAL A 3 -1.30 5.78 -21.51
CA VAL A 3 -2.29 4.78 -21.15
C VAL A 3 -2.94 5.25 -19.85
N GLN A 4 -4.06 5.94 -19.98
CA GLN A 4 -4.97 6.18 -18.86
C GLN A 4 -5.76 4.88 -18.63
N LEU A 5 -5.16 3.95 -17.89
CA LEU A 5 -5.90 2.83 -17.31
C LEU A 5 -6.86 3.43 -16.28
N GLY A 6 -8.12 3.60 -16.67
CA GLY A 6 -9.20 3.66 -15.70
C GLY A 6 -9.26 2.28 -15.04
N THR A 7 -8.46 2.08 -14.00
CA THR A 7 -8.29 0.76 -13.41
C THR A 7 -9.61 0.34 -12.76
N SER A 8 -10.32 -0.57 -13.42
CA SER A 8 -11.50 -1.22 -12.86
C SER A 8 -11.07 -1.97 -11.60
N LEU A 9 -11.61 -1.56 -10.46
CA LEU A 9 -11.45 -2.30 -9.21
C LEU A 9 -12.44 -3.48 -9.21
N PRO A 10 -12.09 -4.65 -8.62
CA PRO A 10 -10.83 -4.94 -7.93
C PRO A 10 -9.67 -5.21 -8.89
N VAL A 11 -8.46 -4.95 -8.40
CA VAL A 11 -7.21 -5.18 -9.14
C VAL A 11 -6.48 -6.34 -8.50
N ALA A 12 -5.96 -7.24 -9.33
CA ALA A 12 -4.95 -8.24 -8.97
C ALA A 12 -3.76 -8.04 -9.91
N THR A 13 -2.61 -7.66 -9.37
CA THR A 13 -1.44 -7.23 -10.14
C THR A 13 -0.15 -7.42 -9.34
N THR A 14 0.94 -6.80 -9.76
CA THR A 14 2.26 -6.84 -9.12
C THR A 14 2.70 -5.45 -8.69
N ALA A 15 3.62 -5.37 -7.73
CA ALA A 15 4.16 -4.11 -7.23
C ALA A 15 4.88 -3.27 -8.31
N ASP A 16 5.40 -3.91 -9.36
CA ASP A 16 6.01 -3.22 -10.50
C ASP A 16 4.98 -2.49 -11.37
N GLN A 17 3.77 -3.04 -11.46
CA GLN A 17 2.66 -2.47 -12.23
C GLN A 17 1.79 -1.51 -11.40
N PHE A 18 1.72 -1.74 -10.08
CA PHE A 18 1.00 -0.90 -9.12
C PHE A 18 1.88 -0.66 -7.89
N PRO A 19 2.74 0.37 -7.92
CA PRO A 19 3.65 0.65 -6.82
C PRO A 19 2.89 1.15 -5.59
N VAL A 20 3.19 0.53 -4.44
CA VAL A 20 2.62 0.90 -3.14
C VAL A 20 3.75 1.30 -2.21
N PHE A 21 3.60 2.46 -1.59
CA PHE A 21 4.55 2.99 -0.60
C PHE A 21 3.81 3.26 0.70
N VAL A 22 4.40 2.89 1.82
CA VAL A 22 3.81 3.12 3.15
C VAL A 22 4.83 3.68 4.13
N ALA A 23 4.36 4.41 5.13
CA ALA A 23 5.15 4.80 6.29
C ALA A 23 4.79 3.92 7.48
N GLY A 24 5.80 3.31 8.11
CA GLY A 24 5.62 2.54 9.35
C GLY A 24 5.17 3.41 10.51
N MET A 25 4.51 2.78 11.49
CA MET A 25 3.87 3.44 12.63
C MET A 25 4.16 2.76 13.98
N ASP A 26 4.99 1.72 14.01
CA ASP A 26 5.21 0.83 15.18
C ASP A 26 3.94 0.12 15.69
N ASP A 27 2.88 0.12 14.89
CA ASP A 27 1.63 -0.55 15.21
C ASP A 27 1.79 -2.08 15.20
N PRO A 28 1.21 -2.81 16.17
CA PRO A 28 1.33 -4.26 16.20
C PRO A 28 0.72 -4.93 14.96
N ILE A 29 1.47 -5.86 14.38
CA ILE A 29 1.00 -6.68 13.27
C ILE A 29 0.01 -7.72 13.80
N LYS A 30 -1.17 -7.80 13.18
CA LYS A 30 -2.24 -8.71 13.61
C LYS A 30 -2.88 -9.40 12.40
N PRO A 31 -3.26 -10.68 12.51
CA PRO A 31 -4.04 -11.33 11.45
C PRO A 31 -5.37 -10.60 11.29
N VAL A 32 -5.79 -10.39 10.04
CA VAL A 32 -7.13 -9.88 9.74
C VAL A 32 -8.09 -11.06 9.81
N GLN A 33 -8.87 -11.11 10.88
CA GLN A 33 -9.85 -12.19 11.09
C GLN A 33 -10.90 -12.21 9.97
N ASP A 34 -11.27 -13.42 9.57
CA ASP A 34 -12.37 -13.71 8.63
C ASP A 34 -12.27 -13.05 7.25
N LYS A 35 -11.08 -12.57 6.86
CA LYS A 35 -10.84 -11.95 5.55
C LYS A 35 -9.55 -12.49 4.95
N LEU A 36 -9.70 -13.43 4.02
CA LEU A 36 -8.59 -13.95 3.22
C LEU A 36 -8.30 -13.03 2.03
N THR A 37 -7.13 -13.21 1.44
CA THR A 37 -6.82 -12.69 0.11
C THR A 37 -7.67 -13.40 -0.95
N PRO A 38 -7.79 -12.85 -2.18
CA PRO A 38 -8.58 -13.48 -3.25
C PRO A 38 -8.16 -14.91 -3.60
N ASP A 39 -6.91 -15.28 -3.34
CA ASP A 39 -6.35 -16.62 -3.53
C ASP A 39 -6.35 -17.48 -2.25
N GLY A 40 -7.02 -17.03 -1.17
CA GLY A 40 -7.26 -17.83 0.04
C GLY A 40 -6.16 -17.77 1.12
N ARG A 41 -5.17 -16.89 1.00
CA ARG A 41 -4.13 -16.70 2.02
C ARG A 41 -4.59 -15.78 3.15
N VAL A 42 -4.02 -15.97 4.33
CA VAL A 42 -4.20 -15.05 5.46
C VAL A 42 -3.45 -13.75 5.16
N LYS A 43 -4.04 -12.62 5.54
CA LYS A 43 -3.40 -11.31 5.49
C LYS A 43 -3.33 -10.69 6.87
N TYR A 44 -2.34 -9.83 7.07
CA TYR A 44 -2.03 -9.20 8.34
C TYR A 44 -2.15 -7.68 8.21
N SER A 45 -2.75 -7.03 9.21
CA SER A 45 -2.77 -5.58 9.31
C SER A 45 -1.37 -5.05 9.58
N THR A 46 -0.95 -4.05 8.81
CA THR A 46 0.38 -3.46 8.95
C THR A 46 0.41 -2.26 9.90
N GLY A 47 -0.73 -1.57 10.09
CA GLY A 47 -0.80 -0.26 10.77
C GLY A 47 -0.03 0.86 10.06
N ALA A 48 0.62 0.55 8.94
CA ALA A 48 1.36 1.50 8.14
C ALA A 48 0.39 2.40 7.35
N LEU A 49 0.80 3.64 7.12
CA LEU A 49 -0.01 4.62 6.40
C LEU A 49 0.40 4.69 4.93
N LEU A 50 -0.59 4.60 4.03
CA LEU A 50 -0.36 4.70 2.59
C LEU A 50 0.21 6.07 2.23
N ARG A 51 1.20 6.10 1.35
CA ARG A 51 1.76 7.32 0.78
C ARG A 51 1.36 7.43 -0.68
N VAL A 52 0.69 8.51 -1.02
CA VAL A 52 0.17 8.77 -2.36
C VAL A 52 0.84 10.01 -2.93
N ALA A 53 1.38 9.89 -4.14
CA ALA A 53 1.84 11.03 -4.91
C ALA A 53 0.64 11.80 -5.45
N ARG A 54 0.57 13.09 -5.13
CA ARG A 54 -0.45 14.01 -5.65
C ARG A 54 -0.01 14.58 -6.99
N LYS A 55 -0.97 15.15 -7.73
CA LYS A 55 -0.75 15.76 -9.05
C LYS A 55 0.25 16.93 -9.01
N ASP A 56 0.36 17.61 -7.86
CA ASP A 56 1.31 18.69 -7.62
C ASP A 56 2.74 18.20 -7.32
N GLY A 57 2.98 16.88 -7.37
CA GLY A 57 4.26 16.26 -7.07
C GLY A 57 4.55 16.08 -5.58
N THR A 58 3.64 16.51 -4.69
CA THR A 58 3.78 16.28 -3.25
C THR A 58 3.42 14.84 -2.90
N VAL A 59 4.05 14.30 -1.86
CA VAL A 59 3.68 12.98 -1.31
C VAL A 59 2.92 13.20 -0.01
N ALA A 60 1.67 12.77 0.02
CA ALA A 60 0.81 12.88 1.19
C ALA A 60 0.47 11.49 1.74
N THR A 61 0.15 11.47 3.03
CA THR A 61 -0.37 10.28 3.69
C THR A 61 -1.87 10.16 3.45
N ASP A 62 -2.31 9.01 2.97
CA ASP A 62 -3.71 8.67 2.80
C ASP A 62 -4.17 7.77 3.96
N LYS A 63 -5.20 8.22 4.68
CA LYS A 63 -5.81 7.52 5.82
C LYS A 63 -7.10 6.79 5.46
N THR A 64 -7.53 6.87 4.21
CA THR A 64 -8.77 6.25 3.71
C THR A 64 -8.56 4.84 3.16
N ALA A 65 -7.29 4.45 2.99
CA ALA A 65 -6.90 3.10 2.60
C ALA A 65 -6.31 2.32 3.78
N SER A 66 -6.57 1.03 3.79
CA SER A 66 -5.93 0.06 4.69
C SER A 66 -4.91 -0.76 3.90
N VAL A 67 -3.72 -0.94 4.46
CA VAL A 67 -2.66 -1.75 3.85
C VAL A 67 -2.42 -3.01 4.68
N HIS A 68 -2.46 -4.15 4.01
CA HIS A 68 -2.24 -5.48 4.58
C HIS A 68 -1.07 -6.17 3.90
N VAL A 69 -0.42 -7.09 4.61
CA VAL A 69 0.69 -7.89 4.09
C VAL A 69 0.38 -9.39 4.22
N ILE A 70 0.82 -10.21 3.28
CA ILE A 70 0.69 -11.68 3.37
C ILE A 70 1.81 -12.27 4.21
N ASN A 71 3.04 -11.83 3.96
CA ASN A 71 4.23 -12.29 4.67
C ASN A 71 4.68 -11.21 5.66
N PRO A 72 4.12 -11.17 6.88
CA PRO A 72 4.51 -10.16 7.86
C PRO A 72 5.95 -10.42 8.35
N PRO A 73 6.73 -9.37 8.60
CA PRO A 73 7.95 -9.49 9.41
C PRO A 73 7.60 -9.88 10.86
N ASN A 74 8.61 -10.36 11.60
CA ASN A 74 8.47 -10.68 13.02
C ASN A 74 8.31 -9.44 13.92
N GLU A 75 8.73 -8.28 13.43
CA GLU A 75 8.70 -7.00 14.16
C GLU A 75 7.75 -6.01 13.45
N PRO A 76 7.11 -5.08 14.19
CA PRO A 76 6.32 -4.00 13.61
C PRO A 76 7.09 -3.16 12.57
N PHE A 77 6.34 -2.53 11.66
CA PHE A 77 6.91 -1.59 10.70
C PHE A 77 7.31 -0.29 11.41
N SER A 78 8.61 -0.04 11.49
CA SER A 78 9.22 1.01 12.30
C SER A 78 8.70 2.41 11.97
N PHE A 79 8.39 3.22 12.99
CA PHE A 79 7.92 4.59 12.80
C PHE A 79 8.89 5.41 11.94
N GLY A 80 8.35 6.14 10.96
CA GLY A 80 9.12 7.00 10.07
C GLY A 80 9.91 6.27 8.97
N THR A 81 9.99 4.94 9.02
CA THR A 81 10.61 4.15 7.96
C THR A 81 9.63 4.02 6.79
N ILE A 82 10.14 4.23 5.58
CA ILE A 82 9.34 4.06 4.36
C ILE A 82 9.54 2.64 3.86
N TYR A 83 8.45 1.98 3.53
CA TYR A 83 8.45 0.64 2.93
C TYR A 83 7.82 0.72 1.54
N ARG A 84 8.31 -0.12 0.62
CA ARG A 84 7.69 -0.37 -0.67
C ARG A 84 7.12 -1.78 -0.72
N ALA A 85 6.05 -1.96 -1.46
CA ALA A 85 5.56 -3.30 -1.77
C ALA A 85 6.49 -4.06 -2.71
N GLU A 86 6.51 -5.37 -2.56
CA GLU A 86 7.18 -6.31 -3.45
C GLU A 86 6.29 -7.55 -3.66
N GLY A 87 6.29 -8.08 -4.89
CA GLY A 87 5.45 -9.23 -5.26
C GLY A 87 4.04 -8.83 -5.67
N LEU A 88 3.05 -9.63 -5.26
CA LEU A 88 1.65 -9.44 -5.61
C LEU A 88 0.99 -8.26 -4.89
N VAL A 89 0.05 -7.61 -5.57
CA VAL A 89 -0.77 -6.51 -5.06
C VAL A 89 -2.23 -6.75 -5.43
N TRP A 90 -3.11 -6.69 -4.44
CA TRP A 90 -4.55 -6.65 -4.64
C TRP A 90 -5.12 -5.34 -4.11
N VAL A 91 -6.01 -4.72 -4.89
CA VAL A 91 -6.73 -3.51 -4.47
C VAL A 91 -8.22 -3.80 -4.58
N GLN A 92 -8.92 -3.72 -3.45
CA GLN A 92 -10.35 -4.00 -3.38
C GLN A 92 -11.08 -2.82 -2.70
N PRO A 93 -12.18 -2.33 -3.29
CA PRO A 93 -13.03 -1.37 -2.61
C PRO A 93 -13.84 -2.07 -1.54
N TYR A 94 -14.09 -1.38 -0.43
CA TYR A 94 -15.05 -1.83 0.58
C TYR A 94 -15.81 -0.64 1.16
N MET A 95 -17.04 -0.90 1.59
CA MET A 95 -17.84 0.10 2.32
C MET A 95 -17.44 0.07 3.79
N THR A 96 -17.11 1.24 4.32
CA THR A 96 -16.96 1.44 5.76
C THR A 96 -18.33 1.49 6.43
N GLY A 97 -18.39 1.30 7.75
CA GLY A 97 -19.65 1.40 8.51
C GLY A 97 -20.31 2.80 8.53
N MET A 98 -19.75 3.78 7.82
CA MET A 98 -20.31 5.14 7.65
C MET A 98 -20.72 5.41 6.19
N ASP A 99 -20.96 4.35 5.41
CA ASP A 99 -21.26 4.42 3.97
C ASP A 99 -20.22 5.15 3.12
N ARG A 100 -18.97 5.22 3.60
CA ARG A 100 -17.85 5.75 2.83
C ARG A 100 -17.10 4.63 2.14
N LEU A 101 -16.80 4.82 0.86
CA LEU A 101 -15.94 3.94 0.09
C LEU A 101 -14.48 4.08 0.57
N ALA A 102 -13.86 2.96 0.89
CA ALA A 102 -12.45 2.85 1.27
C ALA A 102 -11.76 1.77 0.43
N LEU A 103 -10.42 1.78 0.43
CA LEU A 103 -9.61 0.78 -0.26
C LEU A 103 -8.94 -0.17 0.73
N SER A 104 -9.03 -1.47 0.45
CA SER A 104 -8.20 -2.50 1.07
C SER A 104 -7.12 -2.88 0.07
N ILE A 105 -5.88 -2.53 0.39
CA ILE A 105 -4.70 -2.86 -0.41
C ILE A 105 -4.01 -4.00 0.31
N THR A 106 -3.88 -5.15 -0.33
CA THR A 106 -3.11 -6.28 0.18
C THR A 106 -1.87 -6.45 -0.67
N VAL A 107 -0.71 -6.52 -0.05
CA VAL A 107 0.58 -6.72 -0.72
C VAL A 107 1.22 -8.00 -0.23
N GLU A 108 2.08 -8.61 -1.03
CA GLU A 108 2.75 -9.84 -0.63
C GLU A 108 3.82 -9.59 0.42
N ASN A 109 4.74 -8.65 0.17
CA ASN A 109 5.79 -8.23 1.08
C ASN A 109 5.87 -6.70 1.18
N LEU A 110 6.43 -6.21 2.27
CA LEU A 110 6.84 -4.82 2.46
C LEU A 110 8.32 -4.77 2.82
N VAL A 111 9.12 -4.08 2.02
CA VAL A 111 10.58 -3.98 2.21
C VAL A 111 10.99 -2.54 2.49
N PRO A 112 11.91 -2.31 3.46
CA PRO A 112 12.34 -0.96 3.80
C PRO A 112 13.06 -0.31 2.63
N MET A 113 12.77 0.96 2.40
CA MET A 113 13.44 1.77 1.40
C MET A 113 14.61 2.53 2.02
N PRO A 114 15.72 2.70 1.28
CA PRO A 114 16.79 3.60 1.70
C PRO A 114 16.23 5.02 1.85
N ALA A 115 16.64 5.74 2.90
CA ALA A 115 16.19 7.11 3.17
C ALA A 115 16.41 8.08 1.98
N ALA A 116 17.42 7.80 1.14
CA ALA A 116 17.72 8.58 -0.06
C ALA A 116 16.65 8.46 -1.18
N ALA A 117 15.88 7.37 -1.20
CA ALA A 117 14.90 7.08 -2.26
C ALA A 117 13.54 7.79 -2.08
N VAL A 118 13.41 8.64 -1.05
CA VAL A 118 12.16 9.31 -0.66
C VAL A 118 12.00 10.70 -1.29
N SER A 119 12.96 11.13 -2.12
CA SER A 119 12.87 12.38 -2.88
C SER A 119 12.14 12.15 -4.21
N ALA A 120 11.16 13.02 -4.48
CA ALA A 120 10.23 13.04 -5.63
C ALA A 120 10.86 12.69 -7.00
N PRO A 121 10.07 12.26 -8.01
CA PRO A 121 10.60 11.94 -9.33
C PRO A 121 11.40 13.11 -9.89
N ALA A 122 12.57 12.79 -10.45
CA ALA A 122 13.48 13.73 -11.07
C ALA A 122 12.70 14.67 -12.01
N ARG A 123 12.78 15.98 -11.76
CA ARG A 123 12.35 17.00 -12.73
C ARG A 123 13.03 16.67 -14.05
N LYS A 124 12.26 16.37 -15.11
CA LYS A 124 12.77 16.52 -16.47
C LYS A 124 12.99 18.01 -16.69
N SER A 125 14.24 18.43 -16.67
CA SER A 125 14.65 19.68 -17.30
C SER A 125 14.46 19.50 -18.81
N ALA A 126 13.52 20.24 -19.38
CA ALA A 126 13.42 20.54 -20.81
C ALA A 126 13.03 22.02 -20.92
#